data_AF-F3MCG0-F1
#
_entry.id   AF-F3MCG0-F1
#
_cell.length_a   1.000
_cell.length_b   1.000
_cell.length_c   1.000
_cell.angle_alpha   90.00
_cell.angle_beta   90.00
_cell.angle_gamma   90.00
#
_symmetry.space_group_name_H-M   'P 1'
#
loop_
_entity.id
_entity.type
_entity.pdbx_description
1 polymer ?
#
loop_
_entity_poly.entity_id
_entity_poly.type
_entity_poly.pdbx_seq_one_letter_code
_entity_poly.pdbx_strand_id
1 'polypeptide(L)'
;MYGNYYHVPGRVTRQRISMQQAQEIALARVPGQIVHVDMELEHGVLVYEIFIMTSDNRLFEVEVLAKSGRILKVEEEDDED
;
A
#
# COMPACT_ATOMS: atom_id res chain seq x y z
N MET A 1 -7.29 15.67 23.25
CA MET A 1 -7.03 16.01 21.83
C MET A 1 -6.63 14.71 21.13
N TYR A 2 -7.33 14.38 20.05
CA TYR A 2 -7.27 13.16 19.23
C TYR A 2 -5.82 12.73 18.90
N GLY A 3 -5.39 11.46 18.92
CA GLY A 3 -6.00 10.20 19.32
C GLY A 3 -4.86 9.21 19.61
N ASN A 4 -5.13 8.26 20.52
CA ASN A 4 -4.22 7.18 20.86
C ASN A 4 -4.00 6.28 19.63
N TYR A 5 -2.87 6.43 18.96
CA TYR A 5 -2.38 5.39 18.05
C TYR A 5 -1.82 4.27 18.92
N TYR A 6 -2.64 3.25 19.12
CA TYR A 6 -2.31 2.04 19.85
C TYR A 6 -1.01 1.45 19.32
N HIS A 7 0.08 1.67 20.05
CA HIS A 7 1.21 0.75 20.04
C HIS A 7 0.70 -0.54 20.69
N VAL A 8 0.26 -1.49 19.86
CA VAL A 8 -0.03 -2.86 20.27
C VAL A 8 1.26 -3.66 20.14
N PRO A 9 1.97 -3.99 21.24
CA PRO A 9 3.07 -4.93 21.18
C PRO A 9 2.46 -6.33 21.18
N GLY A 10 2.48 -6.99 20.03
CA GLY A 10 2.20 -8.41 19.97
C GLY A 10 1.46 -8.81 18.71
N ARG A 11 2.19 -9.41 17.79
CA ARG A 11 1.71 -10.52 16.94
C ARG A 11 2.89 -11.16 16.21
N VAL A 12 3.48 -12.18 16.81
CA VAL A 12 4.16 -13.23 16.06
C VAL A 12 3.05 -14.09 15.43
N THR A 13 2.48 -13.64 14.31
CA THR A 13 1.47 -14.42 13.57
C THR A 13 1.68 -14.22 12.06
N ARG A 14 2.35 -15.18 11.42
CA ARG A 14 2.61 -15.30 9.96
C ARG A 14 3.10 -14.02 9.27
N GLN A 15 4.39 -14.00 8.96
CA GLN A 15 5.16 -12.98 8.24
C GLN A 15 4.41 -12.31 7.07
N ARG A 16 3.57 -11.32 7.36
CA ARG A 16 3.06 -10.36 6.40
C ARG A 16 2.68 -9.05 7.08
N ILE A 17 2.96 -7.95 6.40
CA ILE A 17 2.55 -6.61 6.80
C ILE A 17 1.02 -6.48 6.72
N SER A 18 0.45 -5.60 7.52
CA SER A 18 -0.97 -5.28 7.44
C SER A 18 -1.27 -4.38 6.24
N MET A 19 -2.54 -4.32 5.82
CA MET A 19 -2.99 -3.38 4.80
C MET A 19 -2.67 -1.93 5.19
N GLN A 20 -2.86 -1.55 6.46
CA GLN A 20 -2.50 -0.22 6.95
C GLN A 20 -0.99 0.07 6.80
N GLN A 21 -0.13 -0.90 7.10
CA GLN A 21 1.31 -0.76 6.89
C GLN A 21 1.65 -0.62 5.39
N ALA A 22 0.97 -1.36 4.52
CA ALA A 22 1.17 -1.25 3.07
C ALA A 22 0.79 0.14 2.56
N GLN A 23 -0.33 0.69 3.04
CA GLN A 23 -0.77 2.05 2.75
C GLN A 23 0.24 3.11 3.22
N GLU A 24 0.76 2.98 4.44
CA GLU A 24 1.80 3.88 4.97
C GLU A 24 3.08 3.84 4.12
N ILE A 25 3.50 2.65 3.68
CA ILE A 25 4.67 2.45 2.80
C ILE A 25 4.42 3.09 1.42
N ALA A 26 3.23 2.87 0.86
CA ALA A 26 2.86 3.42 -0.45
C ALA A 26 2.77 4.95 -0.41
N LEU A 27 2.13 5.52 0.62
CA LEU A 27 2.05 6.98 0.82
C LEU A 27 3.40 7.63 1.09
N ALA A 28 4.34 6.91 1.72
CA ALA A 28 5.71 7.39 1.88
C ALA A 28 6.45 7.48 0.53
N ARG A 29 6.04 6.68 -0.47
CA ARG A 29 6.64 6.65 -1.81
C ARG A 29 5.96 7.59 -2.80
N VAL A 30 4.64 7.68 -2.75
CA VAL A 30 3.82 8.58 -3.56
C VAL A 30 2.88 9.34 -2.63
N PRO A 31 3.16 10.61 -2.32
CA PRO A 31 2.28 11.41 -1.49
C PRO A 31 0.98 11.72 -2.25
N GLY A 32 -0.16 11.47 -1.62
CA GLY A 32 -1.45 11.71 -2.24
C GLY A 32 -2.60 11.17 -1.40
N GLN A 33 -3.75 10.99 -2.05
CA GLN A 33 -4.92 10.37 -1.48
C GLN A 33 -5.05 8.94 -1.98
N ILE A 34 -5.12 7.99 -1.05
CA ILE A 34 -5.45 6.60 -1.41
C ILE A 34 -6.90 6.57 -1.88
N VAL A 35 -7.11 6.11 -3.11
CA VAL A 35 -8.44 5.98 -3.72
C VAL A 35 -8.92 4.53 -3.73
N HIS A 36 -7.99 3.58 -3.80
CA HIS A 36 -8.31 2.15 -3.77
C HIS A 36 -7.18 1.35 -3.14
N VAL A 37 -7.53 0.24 -2.49
CA VAL A 37 -6.57 -0.72 -1.92
C VAL A 37 -7.12 -2.11 -2.12
N ASP A 38 -6.36 -2.95 -2.82
CA ASP A 38 -6.67 -4.37 -2.95
C ASP A 38 -5.50 -5.25 -2.50
N MET A 39 -5.76 -6.55 -2.38
CA MET A 39 -4.79 -7.55 -1.99
C MET A 39 -4.98 -8.82 -2.81
N GLU A 40 -4.07 -9.02 -3.74
CA GLU A 40 -4.11 -10.14 -4.69
C GLU A 40 -3.03 -11.19 -4.39
N LEU A 41 -3.29 -12.43 -4.83
CA LEU A 41 -2.33 -13.54 -4.75
C LEU A 41 -1.79 -13.84 -6.14
N GLU A 42 -0.71 -13.18 -6.53
CA GLU A 42 -0.03 -13.40 -7.79
C GLU A 42 1.07 -14.46 -7.67
N HIS A 43 1.03 -15.51 -8.50
CA HIS A 43 2.08 -16.54 -8.54
C HIS A 43 2.46 -17.14 -7.17
N GLY A 44 1.51 -17.22 -6.24
CA GLY A 44 1.72 -17.72 -4.86
C GLY A 44 2.33 -16.69 -3.90
N VAL A 45 2.41 -15.43 -4.32
CA VAL A 45 2.90 -14.29 -3.57
C VAL A 45 1.75 -13.33 -3.32
N LEU A 46 1.56 -12.94 -2.06
CA LEU A 46 0.52 -11.99 -1.70
C LEU A 46 1.05 -10.56 -1.89
N VAL A 47 0.36 -9.77 -2.69
CA VAL A 47 0.71 -8.39 -3.06
C VAL A 47 -0.43 -7.47 -2.63
N TYR A 48 -0.10 -6.29 -2.13
CA TYR A 48 -1.05 -5.21 -1.91
C TYR A 48 -0.93 -4.23 -3.07
N GLU A 49 -2.05 -3.92 -3.70
CA GLU A 49 -2.13 -2.89 -4.74
C GLU A 49 -2.77 -1.65 -4.13
N ILE A 50 -2.04 -0.53 -4.14
CA ILE A 50 -2.50 0.73 -3.57
C ILE A 50 -2.54 1.77 -4.68
N PHE A 51 -3.75 2.23 -4.99
CA PHE A 51 -3.97 3.31 -5.94
C PHE A 51 -3.99 4.65 -5.21
N ILE A 52 -3.11 5.55 -5.62
CA ILE A 52 -2.89 6.86 -5.01
C ILE A 52 -3.13 7.95 -6.05
N MET A 53 -4.12 8.80 -5.79
CA MET A 53 -4.35 10.02 -6.55
C MET A 53 -3.46 11.13 -5.99
N THR A 54 -2.56 11.65 -6.82
CA THR A 54 -1.68 12.76 -6.46
C THR A 54 -2.39 14.10 -6.57
N SER A 55 -1.80 15.15 -6.00
CA SER A 55 -2.31 16.53 -6.13
C SER A 55 -2.36 17.03 -7.57
N ASP A 56 -1.52 16.46 -8.44
CA ASP A 56 -1.46 16.77 -9.87
C ASP A 56 -2.48 15.96 -10.68
N ASN A 57 -3.43 15.30 -10.01
CA ASN A 57 -4.51 14.54 -10.60
C ASN A 57 -4.04 13.33 -11.44
N ARG A 58 -2.84 12.81 -11.12
CA ARG A 58 -2.26 11.60 -11.69
C ARG A 58 -2.52 10.42 -10.77
N LEU A 59 -2.96 9.30 -11.32
CA LEU A 59 -3.21 8.06 -10.59
C LEU A 59 -1.96 7.20 -10.61
N PHE A 60 -1.48 6.79 -9.44
CA PHE A 60 -0.35 5.88 -9.30
C PHE A 60 -0.79 4.58 -8.68
N GLU A 61 -0.38 3.47 -9.27
CA GLU A 61 -0.44 2.15 -8.66
C GLU A 61 0.87 1.85 -7.94
N VAL A 62 0.78 1.45 -6.67
CA VAL A 62 1.92 1.01 -5.87
C VAL A 62 1.68 -0.42 -5.40
N GLU A 63 2.46 -1.35 -5.94
CA GLU A 63 2.44 -2.76 -5.52
C GLU A 63 3.42 -3.00 -4.37
N VAL A 64 2.93 -3.58 -3.27
CA VAL A 64 3.71 -3.84 -2.07
C VAL A 64 3.62 -5.32 -1.70
N LEU A 65 4.77 -5.99 -1.63
CA LEU A 65 4.90 -7.39 -1.23
C LEU A 65 4.41 -7.58 0.21
N ALA A 66 3.25 -8.23 0.39
CA ALA A 66 2.64 -8.40 1.71
C ALA A 66 3.56 -9.13 2.68
N LYS A 67 4.41 -10.05 2.24
CA LYS A 67 5.33 -10.80 3.12
C LYS A 67 6.34 -9.90 3.86
N SER A 68 6.79 -8.81 3.23
CA SER A 68 7.93 -8.02 3.74
C SER A 68 7.74 -6.51 3.71
N GLY A 69 6.69 -6.00 3.06
CA GLY A 69 6.49 -4.56 2.82
C GLY A 69 7.43 -3.97 1.77
N ARG A 70 8.09 -4.80 0.96
CA ARG A 70 8.92 -4.31 -0.15
C ARG A 70 8.02 -3.82 -1.28
N ILE A 71 8.28 -2.62 -1.77
CA ILE A 71 7.65 -2.13 -2.99
C ILE A 71 8.18 -2.95 -4.17
N LEU A 72 7.26 -3.57 -4.90
CA LEU A 72 7.56 -4.35 -6.10
C LEU A 72 7.55 -3.45 -7.33
N LYS A 73 6.56 -2.56 -7.39
CA LYS A 73 6.28 -1.74 -8.56
C LYS A 73 5.65 -0.41 -8.15
N VAL A 74 5.94 0.62 -8.95
CA VAL A 74 5.29 1.92 -8.88
C VAL A 74 5.08 2.35 -10.31
N GLU A 75 3.83 2.31 -10.75
CA GLU A 75 3.45 2.74 -12.10
C GLU A 75 2.42 3.85 -12.01
N GLU A 76 2.41 4.66 -13.05
CA GLU A 76 1.38 5.67 -13.25
C GLU A 76 0.34 5.07 -14.18
N GLU A 77 -0.90 5.06 -13.72
CA GLU A 77 -2.05 4.71 -14.53
C GLU A 77 -2.37 5.93 -15.40
N ASP A 78 -1.87 5.92 -16.63
CA ASP A 78 -2.25 6.88 -17.66
C ASP A 78 -3.44 6.30 -18.43
N ASP A 79 -4.59 6.97 -18.35
CA ASP A 79 -5.83 6.63 -19.06
C ASP A 79 -5.73 7.03 -20.57
N GLU A 80 -4.53 6.95 -21.16
CA GLU A 80 -4.26 7.31 -22.56
C GLU A 80 -4.53 6.12 -23.50
N ASP A 81 -5.81 5.86 -23.82
CA ASP A 81 -6.25 5.09 -25.01
C ASP A 81 -7.13 5.96 -25.94
#